data_AF-S8AQZ7-F1
#
_entry.id   AF-S8AQZ7-F1
#
_cell.length_a   1.000
_cell.length_b   1.000
_cell.length_c   1.000
_cell.angle_alpha   90.00
_cell.angle_beta   90.00
_cell.angle_gamma   90.00
#
_symmetry.space_group_name_H-M   'P 1'
#
loop_
_entity.id
_entity.type
_entity.pdbx_description
1 polymer ?
#
loop_
_entity_poly.entity_id
_entity_poly.type
_entity_poly.pdbx_seq_one_letter_code
_entity_poly.pdbx_strand_id
1 'polypeptide(L)'
;MPAEEVVSHYFLLYIEHDATDAQILRGFRRRSRDLHPDRHAVASEEDKKRFTALFQKLVDARDCLLDKNLRDAHNNLCASMRFTHERDPGNFFRRKAEAERREREAAQERTRQEERERYARRKQKREEQQKREAEERQRQETRAREAREREKREQERREREREQQEQEKRERERREQQARRERLEREERARAERELSRLRDQTVRPTERDQNHQHQGTSPRSSQSSNFNHSAQDWQTFFTILQFLSRAQNAGSGNRQPSSFNATQGSCTPNIPSSTSSGTSTPFSDIYTDYTSYSYGGSTTYTTPGSSPPRPQGTARQDTTESEVESEPESEAESAFEFQWARTPNFGNTRARTRTYQPVPSLSSGKRWSAAEFEDLIRLRTKYPSDRWDDIASRLNAKYGMGRNGNAARLKHRTYC
;
A
#
# COMPACT_ATOMS: atom_id res chain seq x y z
N MET A 1 9.95 1.08 -59.72
CA MET A 1 10.50 2.23 -58.97
C MET A 1 11.55 1.70 -58.01
N PRO A 2 12.81 2.17 -58.06
CA PRO A 2 13.73 1.93 -56.95
C PRO A 2 13.15 2.53 -55.67
N ALA A 3 13.37 1.91 -54.52
CA ALA A 3 12.99 2.50 -53.24
C ALA A 3 13.77 3.82 -53.07
N GLU A 4 13.08 4.90 -52.72
CA GLU A 4 13.77 6.17 -52.47
C GLU A 4 14.75 6.02 -51.31
N GLU A 5 15.99 6.43 -51.54
CA GLU A 5 17.03 6.26 -50.55
C GLU A 5 16.83 7.24 -49.39
N VAL A 6 16.54 6.68 -48.21
CA VAL A 6 16.26 7.45 -46.99
C VAL A 6 17.58 7.75 -46.29
N VAL A 7 18.02 8.99 -46.45
CA VAL A 7 19.31 9.54 -46.00
C VAL A 7 19.07 10.70 -45.03
N SER A 8 19.84 10.79 -43.94
CA SER A 8 19.70 11.91 -42.99
C SER A 8 20.33 13.22 -43.52
N HIS A 9 19.86 14.36 -42.98
CA HIS A 9 20.48 15.66 -43.25
C HIS A 9 21.97 15.72 -42.86
N TYR A 10 22.39 14.97 -41.83
CA TYR A 10 23.79 14.89 -41.40
C TYR A 10 24.67 14.19 -42.46
N PHE A 11 24.19 13.07 -43.00
CA PHE A 11 24.90 12.34 -44.06
C PHE A 11 24.98 13.15 -45.36
N LEU A 12 23.89 13.86 -45.74
CA LEU A 12 23.86 14.67 -46.96
C LEU A 12 24.93 15.79 -46.98
N LEU A 13 25.22 16.37 -45.81
CA LEU A 13 26.24 17.41 -45.60
C LEU A 13 27.65 16.85 -45.32
N TYR A 14 27.79 15.54 -45.08
CA TYR A 14 29.02 14.86 -44.65
C TYR A 14 29.58 15.48 -43.36
N ILE A 15 28.73 15.50 -42.32
CA ILE A 15 29.03 16.00 -40.98
C ILE A 15 28.53 15.01 -39.93
N GLU A 16 29.12 15.05 -38.74
CA GLU A 16 28.66 14.24 -37.60
C GLU A 16 27.37 14.79 -36.98
N HIS A 17 26.70 13.94 -36.21
CA HIS A 17 25.44 14.24 -35.52
C HIS A 17 25.56 15.37 -34.46
N ASP A 18 26.75 15.52 -33.87
CA ASP A 18 27.12 16.53 -32.87
C ASP A 18 27.68 17.83 -33.50
N ALA A 19 27.69 17.94 -34.83
CA ALA A 19 28.31 19.05 -35.54
C ALA A 19 27.80 20.44 -35.09
N THR A 20 28.74 21.37 -34.94
CA THR A 20 28.49 22.79 -34.69
C THR A 20 27.98 23.51 -35.95
N ASP A 21 27.31 24.65 -35.78
CA ASP A 21 26.77 25.47 -36.87
C ASP A 21 27.85 25.86 -37.89
N ALA A 22 29.08 26.11 -37.42
CA ALA A 22 30.23 26.38 -38.27
C ALA A 22 30.65 25.16 -39.12
N GLN A 23 30.51 23.93 -38.59
CA GLN A 23 30.73 22.69 -39.35
C GLN A 23 29.57 22.42 -40.32
N ILE A 24 28.32 22.69 -39.93
CA ILE A 24 27.13 22.61 -40.81
C ILE A 24 27.32 23.54 -42.02
N LEU A 25 27.64 24.81 -41.79
CA LEU A 25 27.91 25.78 -42.86
C LEU A 25 29.11 25.40 -43.73
N ARG A 26 30.18 24.82 -43.16
CA ARG A 26 31.34 24.33 -43.90
C ARG A 26 30.98 23.12 -44.78
N GLY A 27 30.21 22.18 -44.24
CA GLY A 27 29.69 21.01 -44.97
C GLY A 27 28.80 21.44 -46.14
N PHE A 28 27.87 22.37 -45.89
CA PHE A 28 27.01 22.97 -46.91
C PHE A 28 27.83 23.62 -48.02
N ARG A 29 28.73 24.57 -47.72
CA ARG A 29 29.55 25.28 -48.73
C ARG A 29 30.39 24.33 -49.60
N ARG A 30 30.91 23.26 -49.00
CA ARG A 30 31.66 22.21 -49.72
C ARG A 30 30.74 21.48 -50.71
N ARG A 31 29.61 20.96 -50.24
CA ARG A 31 28.65 20.18 -51.04
C ARG A 31 27.91 21.03 -52.08
N SER A 32 27.58 22.28 -51.75
CA SER A 32 26.88 23.21 -52.64
C SER A 32 27.75 23.53 -53.86
N ARG A 33 29.08 23.67 -53.68
CA ARG A 33 30.03 23.86 -54.78
C ARG A 33 30.08 22.65 -55.72
N ASP A 34 29.80 21.44 -55.25
CA ASP A 34 29.86 20.22 -56.08
C ASP A 34 28.52 19.88 -56.75
N LEU A 35 27.40 20.27 -56.13
CA LEU A 35 26.03 20.01 -56.61
C LEU A 35 25.35 21.24 -57.27
N HIS A 36 26.04 22.37 -57.41
CA HIS A 36 25.45 23.58 -57.99
C HIS A 36 24.97 23.35 -59.43
N PRO A 37 23.74 23.74 -59.81
CA PRO A 37 23.21 23.50 -61.16
C PRO A 37 24.11 24.06 -62.27
N ASP A 38 24.71 25.25 -62.09
CA ASP A 38 25.60 25.88 -63.07
C ASP A 38 26.83 25.03 -63.44
N ARG A 39 27.36 24.21 -62.52
CA ARG A 39 28.48 23.29 -62.85
C ARG A 39 28.06 22.13 -63.74
N HIS A 40 26.75 21.86 -63.80
CA HIS A 40 26.14 20.76 -64.55
C HIS A 40 25.34 21.28 -65.75
N ALA A 41 25.59 22.51 -66.21
CA ALA A 41 24.90 23.13 -67.34
C ALA A 41 25.02 22.34 -68.66
N VAL A 42 26.09 21.55 -68.82
CA VAL A 42 26.36 20.69 -70.00
C VAL A 42 25.88 19.24 -69.78
N ALA A 43 25.36 18.89 -68.60
CA ALA A 43 24.84 17.55 -68.32
C ALA A 43 23.53 17.26 -69.05
N SER A 44 23.06 16.01 -69.01
CA SER A 44 21.74 15.64 -69.55
C SER A 44 20.62 16.36 -68.79
N GLU A 45 19.46 16.57 -69.43
CA GLU A 45 18.30 17.19 -68.76
C GLU A 45 17.81 16.38 -67.55
N GLU A 46 17.93 15.05 -67.60
CA GLU A 46 17.65 14.20 -66.44
C GLU A 46 18.63 14.45 -65.29
N ASP A 47 19.92 14.55 -65.58
CA ASP A 47 20.94 14.79 -64.56
C ASP A 47 20.86 16.19 -63.99
N LYS A 48 20.59 17.23 -64.81
CA LYS A 48 20.28 18.59 -64.34
C LYS A 48 19.12 18.58 -63.34
N LYS A 49 18.04 17.85 -63.64
CA LYS A 49 16.90 17.70 -62.74
C LYS A 49 17.29 16.98 -61.43
N ARG A 50 18.12 15.93 -61.51
CA ARG A 50 18.64 15.21 -60.34
C ARG A 50 19.55 16.08 -59.47
N PHE A 51 20.51 16.80 -60.05
CA PHE A 51 21.38 17.72 -59.32
C PHE A 51 20.60 18.87 -58.68
N THR A 52 19.64 19.46 -59.39
CA THR A 52 18.75 20.50 -58.84
C THR A 52 17.95 19.99 -57.64
N ALA A 53 17.37 18.78 -57.74
CA ALA A 53 16.64 18.17 -56.63
C ALA A 53 17.54 17.83 -55.43
N LEU A 54 18.77 17.36 -55.67
CA LEU A 54 19.77 17.12 -54.61
C LEU A 54 20.25 18.42 -53.96
N PHE A 55 20.40 19.49 -54.74
CA PHE A 55 20.77 20.81 -54.24
C PHE A 55 19.67 21.43 -53.37
N GLN A 56 18.39 21.26 -53.75
CA GLN A 56 17.27 21.69 -52.90
C GLN A 56 17.28 20.93 -51.56
N LYS A 57 17.39 19.60 -51.59
CA LYS A 57 17.53 18.78 -50.36
C LYS A 57 18.72 19.23 -49.50
N LEU A 58 19.81 19.70 -50.11
CA LEU A 58 20.98 20.22 -49.41
C LEU A 58 20.71 21.57 -48.71
N VAL A 59 19.89 22.44 -49.31
CA VAL A 59 19.43 23.69 -48.71
C VAL A 59 18.47 23.40 -47.55
N ASP A 60 17.48 22.52 -47.76
CA ASP A 60 16.51 22.11 -46.74
C ASP A 60 17.24 21.50 -45.52
N ALA A 61 18.25 20.65 -45.76
CA ALA A 61 19.10 20.06 -44.72
C ALA A 61 19.91 21.11 -43.94
N ARG A 62 20.43 22.15 -44.60
CA ARG A 62 21.14 23.26 -43.94
C ARG A 62 20.19 24.02 -43.01
N ASP A 63 19.03 24.42 -43.52
CA ASP A 63 18.11 25.28 -42.77
C ASP A 63 17.46 24.54 -41.61
N CYS A 64 17.13 23.25 -41.81
CA CYS A 64 16.66 22.36 -40.75
C CYS A 64 17.69 22.14 -39.63
N LEU A 65 19.00 22.14 -39.93
CA LEU A 65 20.05 21.91 -38.93
C LEU A 65 20.60 23.19 -38.28
N LEU A 66 20.38 24.37 -38.87
CA LEU A 66 20.74 25.66 -38.28
C LEU A 66 19.68 26.18 -37.29
N ASP A 67 18.39 25.95 -37.53
CA ASP A 67 17.37 26.21 -36.50
C ASP A 67 17.38 25.09 -35.46
N LYS A 68 17.71 25.44 -34.21
CA LYS A 68 17.74 24.51 -33.08
C LYS A 68 16.44 23.70 -32.93
N ASN A 69 15.27 24.33 -33.10
CA ASN A 69 13.98 23.66 -32.92
C ASN A 69 13.72 22.63 -34.03
N LEU A 70 14.07 22.98 -35.28
CA LEU A 70 13.96 22.06 -36.41
C LEU A 70 14.99 20.93 -36.30
N ARG A 71 16.20 21.23 -35.80
CA ARG A 71 17.24 20.22 -35.54
C ARG A 71 16.79 19.22 -34.47
N ASP A 72 16.21 19.70 -33.38
CA ASP A 72 15.68 18.83 -32.31
C ASP A 72 14.50 17.98 -32.81
N ALA A 73 13.59 18.55 -33.60
CA ALA A 73 12.53 17.80 -34.27
C ALA A 73 13.06 16.72 -35.22
N HIS A 74 14.07 17.05 -36.04
CA HIS A 74 14.74 16.11 -36.93
C HIS A 74 15.51 15.01 -36.18
N ASN A 75 16.14 15.32 -35.04
CA ASN A 75 16.80 14.32 -34.19
C ASN A 75 15.80 13.31 -33.63
N ASN A 76 14.63 13.78 -33.18
CA ASN A 76 13.52 12.92 -32.74
C ASN A 76 12.99 12.05 -33.89
N LEU A 77 12.89 12.60 -35.11
CA LEU A 77 12.52 11.84 -36.30
C LEU A 77 13.55 10.74 -36.61
N CYS A 78 14.85 11.07 -36.58
CA CYS A 78 15.96 10.11 -36.76
C CYS A 78 15.92 8.95 -35.76
N ALA A 79 15.43 9.17 -34.53
CA ALA A 79 15.29 8.11 -33.52
C ALA A 79 14.25 7.04 -33.90
N SER A 80 13.28 7.37 -34.75
CA SER A 80 12.23 6.45 -35.22
C SER A 80 12.49 5.85 -36.61
N MET A 81 13.28 6.52 -37.45
CA MET A 81 13.54 6.11 -38.83
C MET A 81 14.69 5.09 -38.96
N ARG A 82 14.66 4.32 -40.05
CA ARG A 82 15.75 3.43 -40.47
C ARG A 82 16.37 3.96 -41.76
N PHE A 83 17.57 4.51 -41.64
CA PHE A 83 18.39 4.96 -42.77
C PHE A 83 18.98 3.76 -43.51
N THR A 84 19.15 3.89 -44.83
CA THR A 84 19.67 2.82 -45.69
C THR A 84 21.16 2.56 -45.45
N HIS A 85 21.94 3.61 -45.23
CA HIS A 85 23.37 3.52 -44.97
C HIS A 85 23.63 3.21 -43.49
N GLU A 86 24.45 2.19 -43.22
CA GLU A 86 24.85 1.83 -41.85
C GLU A 86 25.67 2.95 -41.17
N ARG A 87 26.55 3.61 -41.94
CA ARG A 87 27.39 4.73 -41.49
C ARG A 87 26.67 6.08 -41.45
N ASP A 88 25.35 6.13 -41.62
CA ASP A 88 24.60 7.37 -41.47
C ASP A 88 24.62 7.83 -39.99
N PRO A 89 25.12 9.05 -39.67
CA PRO A 89 25.10 9.59 -38.31
C PRO A 89 23.70 9.64 -37.69
N GLY A 90 22.64 9.70 -38.51
CA GLY A 90 21.25 9.58 -38.06
C GLY A 90 20.94 8.27 -37.32
N ASN A 91 21.66 7.18 -37.61
CA ASN A 91 21.52 5.91 -36.87
C ASN A 91 21.93 6.00 -35.39
N PHE A 92 22.74 7.01 -35.00
CA PHE A 92 23.10 7.25 -33.61
C PHE A 92 21.87 7.47 -32.73
N PHE A 93 20.93 8.31 -33.18
CA PHE A 93 19.71 8.63 -32.44
C PHE A 93 18.84 7.39 -32.23
N ARG A 94 18.71 6.52 -33.25
CA ARG A 94 18.00 5.24 -33.10
C ARG A 94 18.70 4.31 -32.10
N ARG A 95 20.02 4.15 -32.18
CA ARG A 95 20.79 3.32 -31.23
C ARG A 95 20.63 3.82 -29.79
N LYS A 96 20.68 5.14 -29.57
CA LYS A 96 20.47 5.77 -28.26
C LYS A 96 19.06 5.53 -27.72
N ALA A 97 18.02 5.74 -28.54
CA ALA A 97 16.63 5.52 -28.17
C ALA A 97 16.32 4.03 -27.90
N GLU A 98 16.91 3.11 -28.66
CA GLU A 98 16.81 1.67 -28.39
C GLU A 98 17.51 1.27 -27.09
N ALA A 99 18.69 1.83 -26.80
CA ALA A 99 19.41 1.56 -25.55
C ALA A 99 18.60 2.05 -24.34
N GLU A 100 18.10 3.29 -24.38
CA GLU A 100 17.23 3.83 -23.33
C GLU A 100 15.94 3.01 -23.16
N ARG A 101 15.34 2.53 -24.25
CA ARG A 101 14.17 1.64 -24.16
C ARG A 101 14.51 0.32 -23.47
N ARG A 102 15.62 -0.32 -23.84
CA ARG A 102 16.09 -1.57 -23.19
C ARG A 102 16.39 -1.35 -21.71
N GLU A 103 16.99 -0.22 -21.34
CA GLU A 103 17.26 0.13 -19.93
C GLU A 103 15.96 0.30 -19.13
N ARG A 104 14.97 1.04 -19.68
CA ARG A 104 13.64 1.19 -19.05
C ARG A 104 12.90 -0.14 -18.93
N GLU A 105 12.99 -1.01 -19.94
CA GLU A 105 12.41 -2.36 -19.93
C GLU A 105 13.08 -3.24 -18.85
N ALA A 106 14.41 -3.24 -18.77
CA ALA A 106 15.17 -3.96 -17.75
C ALA A 106 14.90 -3.44 -16.33
N ALA A 107 14.75 -2.13 -16.14
CA ALA A 107 14.38 -1.53 -14.86
C ALA A 107 12.97 -1.98 -14.42
N GLN A 108 12.00 -1.96 -15.34
CA GLN A 108 10.65 -2.48 -15.06
C GLN A 108 10.66 -3.98 -14.75
N GLU A 109 11.52 -4.76 -15.42
CA GLU A 109 11.65 -6.18 -15.14
C GLU A 109 12.25 -6.44 -13.75
N ARG A 110 13.29 -5.71 -13.34
CA ARG A 110 13.85 -5.78 -11.97
C ARG A 110 12.77 -5.54 -10.92
N THR A 111 11.99 -4.46 -11.05
CA THR A 111 10.87 -4.19 -10.13
C THR A 111 9.84 -5.33 -10.10
N ARG A 112 9.50 -5.91 -11.25
CA ARG A 112 8.59 -7.08 -11.31
C ARG A 112 9.18 -8.33 -10.66
N GLN A 113 10.50 -8.53 -10.76
CA GLN A 113 11.20 -9.64 -10.10
C GLN A 113 11.23 -9.44 -8.57
N GLU A 114 11.58 -8.24 -8.09
CA GLU A 114 11.52 -7.85 -6.67
C GLU A 114 10.11 -8.03 -6.07
N GLU A 115 9.06 -7.62 -6.79
CA GLU A 115 7.67 -7.82 -6.34
C GLU A 115 7.29 -9.30 -6.25
N ARG A 116 7.71 -10.12 -7.22
CA ARG A 116 7.50 -11.58 -7.22
C ARG A 116 8.22 -12.24 -6.04
N GLU A 117 9.47 -11.87 -5.78
CA GLU A 117 10.23 -12.39 -4.64
C GLU A 117 9.60 -11.96 -3.31
N ARG A 118 9.23 -10.68 -3.17
CA ARG A 118 8.54 -10.15 -1.99
C ARG A 118 7.20 -10.86 -1.74
N TYR A 119 6.48 -11.22 -2.80
CA TYR A 119 5.27 -12.03 -2.72
C TYR A 119 5.56 -13.48 -2.29
N ALA A 120 6.57 -14.13 -2.89
CA ALA A 120 6.99 -15.48 -2.53
C ALA A 120 7.43 -15.58 -1.05
N ARG A 121 8.26 -14.64 -0.58
CA ARG A 121 8.68 -14.55 0.82
C ARG A 121 7.51 -14.33 1.79
N ARG A 122 6.51 -13.52 1.40
CA ARG A 122 5.26 -13.34 2.16
C ARG A 122 4.40 -14.61 2.19
N LYS A 123 4.37 -15.40 1.11
CA LYS A 123 3.67 -16.68 1.05
C LYS A 123 4.34 -17.71 1.95
N GLN A 124 5.66 -17.90 1.83
CA GLN A 124 6.44 -18.78 2.70
C GLN A 124 6.27 -18.44 4.17
N LYS A 125 6.35 -17.15 4.56
CA LYS A 125 6.13 -16.74 5.96
C LYS A 125 4.72 -17.06 6.48
N ARG A 126 3.69 -17.01 5.63
CA ARG A 126 2.32 -17.42 6.00
C ARG A 126 2.19 -18.92 6.15
N GLU A 127 2.78 -19.70 5.25
CA GLU A 127 2.80 -21.16 5.31
C GLU A 127 3.57 -21.65 6.54
N GLU A 128 4.71 -21.03 6.86
CA GLU A 128 5.47 -21.30 8.07
C GLU A 128 4.69 -20.93 9.34
N GLN A 129 4.03 -19.77 9.37
CA GLN A 129 3.20 -19.36 10.50
C GLN A 129 2.03 -20.34 10.71
N GLN A 130 1.33 -20.73 9.64
CA GLN A 130 0.26 -21.74 9.71
C GLN A 130 0.78 -23.09 10.22
N LYS A 131 1.98 -23.51 9.79
CA LYS A 131 2.63 -24.74 10.29
C LYS A 131 2.94 -24.64 11.79
N ARG A 132 3.50 -23.51 12.25
CA ARG A 132 3.78 -23.27 13.68
C ARG A 132 2.49 -23.24 14.52
N GLU A 133 1.44 -22.58 14.05
CA GLU A 133 0.13 -22.54 14.72
C GLU A 133 -0.54 -23.93 14.77
N ALA A 134 -0.40 -24.74 13.73
CA ALA A 134 -0.90 -26.12 13.71
C ALA A 134 -0.13 -27.03 14.68
N GLU A 135 1.19 -26.93 14.72
CA GLU A 135 2.04 -27.66 15.65
C GLU A 135 1.75 -27.26 17.11
N GLU A 136 1.57 -25.96 17.38
CA GLU A 136 1.20 -25.49 18.72
C GLU A 136 -0.17 -26.03 19.14
N ARG A 137 -1.18 -26.02 18.26
CA ARG A 137 -2.50 -26.62 18.54
C ARG A 137 -2.39 -28.10 18.87
N GLN A 138 -1.59 -28.88 18.15
CA GLN A 138 -1.33 -30.30 18.46
C GLN A 138 -0.65 -30.46 19.83
N ARG A 139 0.31 -29.59 20.18
CA ARG A 139 0.96 -29.57 21.51
C ARG A 139 -0.02 -29.18 22.64
N GLN A 140 -0.97 -28.28 22.38
CA GLN A 140 -2.02 -27.91 23.34
C GLN A 140 -3.05 -29.05 23.50
N GLU A 141 -3.48 -29.69 22.41
CA GLU A 141 -4.43 -30.81 22.43
C GLU A 141 -3.86 -32.03 23.16
N THR A 142 -2.60 -32.40 22.88
CA THR A 142 -1.91 -33.50 23.58
C THR A 142 -1.76 -33.23 25.08
N ARG A 143 -1.36 -32.01 25.48
CA ARG A 143 -1.35 -31.59 26.89
C ARG A 143 -2.74 -31.63 27.54
N ALA A 144 -3.77 -31.18 26.84
CA ALA A 144 -5.14 -31.22 27.35
C ALA A 144 -5.67 -32.66 27.51
N ARG A 145 -5.31 -33.56 26.59
CA ARG A 145 -5.62 -34.99 26.70
C ARG A 145 -4.90 -35.64 27.89
N GLU A 146 -3.61 -35.36 28.06
CA GLU A 146 -2.83 -35.87 29.19
C GLU A 146 -3.37 -35.33 30.53
N ALA A 147 -3.74 -34.04 30.59
CA ALA A 147 -4.35 -33.44 31.77
C ALA A 147 -5.68 -34.12 32.15
N ARG A 148 -6.58 -34.36 31.18
CA ARG A 148 -7.83 -35.11 31.39
C ARG A 148 -7.59 -36.55 31.85
N GLU A 149 -6.55 -37.20 31.34
CA GLU A 149 -6.18 -38.55 31.76
C GLU A 149 -5.63 -38.58 33.20
N ARG A 150 -4.77 -37.61 33.55
CA ARG A 150 -4.29 -37.42 34.93
C ARG A 150 -5.44 -37.14 35.90
N GLU A 151 -6.37 -36.25 35.53
CA GLU A 151 -7.56 -35.96 36.33
C GLU A 151 -8.42 -37.21 36.53
N LYS A 152 -8.68 -37.99 35.47
CA LYS A 152 -9.45 -39.25 35.56
C LYS A 152 -8.76 -40.26 36.50
N ARG A 153 -7.44 -40.43 36.39
CA ARG A 153 -6.66 -41.31 37.29
C ARG A 153 -6.69 -40.82 38.74
N GLU A 154 -6.74 -39.51 38.97
CA GLU A 154 -6.88 -38.95 40.32
C GLU A 154 -8.29 -39.13 40.89
N GLN A 155 -9.34 -38.94 40.07
CA GLN A 155 -10.73 -39.23 40.45
C GLN A 155 -10.89 -40.70 40.84
N GLU A 156 -10.38 -41.64 40.02
CA GLU A 156 -10.38 -43.08 40.31
C GLU A 156 -9.63 -43.41 41.62
N ARG A 157 -8.51 -42.72 41.91
CA ARG A 157 -7.79 -42.89 43.19
C ARG A 157 -8.60 -42.39 44.39
N ARG A 158 -9.25 -41.22 44.26
CA ARG A 158 -10.12 -40.63 45.30
C ARG A 158 -11.39 -41.46 45.53
N GLU A 159 -11.91 -42.10 44.48
CA GLU A 159 -13.06 -43.01 44.57
C GLU A 159 -12.70 -44.28 45.34
N ARG A 160 -11.60 -44.95 44.98
CA ARG A 160 -11.06 -46.10 45.74
C ARG A 160 -10.76 -45.77 47.20
N GLU A 161 -10.24 -44.58 47.48
CA GLU A 161 -9.98 -44.11 48.85
C GLU A 161 -11.28 -43.93 49.64
N ARG A 162 -12.35 -43.41 49.01
CA ARG A 162 -13.69 -43.33 49.61
C ARG A 162 -14.30 -44.71 49.85
N GLU A 163 -14.18 -45.63 48.90
CA GLU A 163 -14.64 -47.02 49.07
C GLU A 163 -13.91 -47.70 50.24
N GLN A 164 -12.59 -47.51 50.38
CA GLN A 164 -11.82 -48.03 51.52
C GLN A 164 -12.28 -47.42 52.84
N GLN A 165 -12.44 -46.09 52.92
CA GLN A 165 -12.96 -45.43 54.13
C GLN A 165 -14.39 -45.88 54.47
N GLU A 166 -15.24 -46.13 53.47
CA GLU A 166 -16.59 -46.65 53.71
C GLU A 166 -16.56 -48.11 54.19
N GLN A 167 -15.70 -48.95 53.61
CA GLN A 167 -15.50 -50.33 54.07
C GLN A 167 -14.97 -50.35 55.51
N GLU A 168 -13.95 -49.54 55.84
CA GLU A 168 -13.41 -49.43 57.19
C GLU A 168 -14.48 -48.93 58.17
N LYS A 169 -15.28 -47.94 57.78
CA LYS A 169 -16.40 -47.44 58.61
C LYS A 169 -17.46 -48.52 58.84
N ARG A 170 -17.86 -49.26 57.80
CA ARG A 170 -18.80 -50.39 57.90
C ARG A 170 -18.23 -51.51 58.76
N GLU A 171 -16.94 -51.81 58.68
CA GLU A 171 -16.29 -52.81 59.52
C GLU A 171 -16.23 -52.35 60.99
N ARG A 172 -15.84 -51.10 61.24
CA ARG A 172 -15.84 -50.48 62.57
C ARG A 172 -17.24 -50.50 63.19
N GLU A 173 -18.27 -50.19 62.42
CA GLU A 173 -19.67 -50.26 62.89
C GLU A 173 -20.08 -51.69 63.22
N ARG A 174 -19.68 -52.70 62.42
CA ARG A 174 -19.91 -54.12 62.76
C ARG A 174 -19.19 -54.54 64.04
N ARG A 175 -17.92 -54.14 64.22
CA ARG A 175 -17.13 -54.39 65.44
C ARG A 175 -17.78 -53.70 66.66
N GLU A 176 -18.28 -52.48 66.51
CA GLU A 176 -18.97 -51.74 67.57
C GLU A 176 -20.34 -52.37 67.91
N GLN A 177 -21.10 -52.84 66.92
CA GLN A 177 -22.33 -53.60 67.16
C GLN A 177 -22.06 -54.94 67.87
N GLN A 178 -20.99 -55.66 67.49
CA GLN A 178 -20.55 -56.87 68.19
C GLN A 178 -20.16 -56.57 69.65
N ALA A 179 -19.30 -55.57 69.87
CA ALA A 179 -18.89 -55.15 71.22
C ALA A 179 -20.08 -54.66 72.06
N ARG A 180 -21.07 -53.99 71.45
CA ARG A 180 -22.30 -53.57 72.14
C ARG A 180 -23.19 -54.76 72.53
N ARG A 181 -23.30 -55.78 71.68
CA ARG A 181 -23.99 -57.04 72.02
C ARG A 181 -23.28 -57.77 73.15
N GLU A 182 -21.96 -57.94 73.05
CA GLU A 182 -21.16 -58.58 74.09
C GLU A 182 -21.23 -57.81 75.41
N ARG A 183 -21.25 -56.46 75.37
CA ARG A 183 -21.39 -55.62 76.56
C ARG A 183 -22.77 -55.74 77.21
N LEU A 184 -23.84 -55.83 76.43
CA LEU A 184 -25.19 -56.13 76.94
C LEU A 184 -25.25 -57.53 77.55
N GLU A 185 -24.67 -58.54 76.90
CA GLU A 185 -24.62 -59.91 77.41
C GLU A 185 -23.79 -60.01 78.71
N ARG A 186 -22.65 -59.31 78.79
CA ARG A 186 -21.88 -59.18 80.03
C ARG A 186 -22.66 -58.46 81.13
N GLU A 187 -23.43 -57.42 80.79
CA GLU A 187 -24.26 -56.70 81.77
C GLU A 187 -25.44 -57.56 82.25
N GLU A 188 -26.04 -58.35 81.37
CA GLU A 188 -27.10 -59.32 81.70
C GLU A 188 -26.57 -60.46 82.57
N ARG A 189 -25.41 -61.04 82.22
CA ARG A 189 -24.68 -61.99 83.07
C ARG A 189 -24.33 -61.38 84.42
N ALA A 190 -23.85 -60.14 84.47
CA ALA A 190 -23.55 -59.44 85.72
C ALA A 190 -24.80 -59.08 86.53
N ARG A 191 -25.97 -58.87 85.90
CA ARG A 191 -27.26 -58.72 86.59
C ARG A 191 -27.73 -60.03 87.18
N ALA A 192 -27.67 -61.14 86.43
CA ALA A 192 -27.96 -62.48 86.93
C ALA A 192 -27.00 -62.87 88.08
N GLU A 193 -25.70 -62.57 87.94
CA GLU A 193 -24.70 -62.76 88.98
C GLU A 193 -24.95 -61.87 90.20
N ARG A 194 -25.43 -60.62 90.02
CA ARG A 194 -25.86 -59.75 91.13
C ARG A 194 -27.16 -60.19 91.79
N GLU A 195 -28.09 -60.85 91.08
CA GLU A 195 -29.25 -61.48 91.71
C GLU A 195 -28.84 -62.74 92.50
N LEU A 196 -27.98 -63.58 91.92
CA LEU A 196 -27.32 -64.70 92.62
C LEU A 196 -26.54 -64.22 93.86
N SER A 197 -25.87 -63.06 93.75
CA SER A 197 -25.11 -62.48 94.86
C SER A 197 -26.06 -61.83 95.88
N ARG A 198 -27.17 -61.21 95.48
CA ARG A 198 -28.23 -60.75 96.42
C ARG A 198 -28.89 -61.91 97.17
N LEU A 199 -29.05 -63.06 96.53
CA LEU A 199 -29.50 -64.31 97.18
C LEU A 199 -28.43 -64.86 98.14
N ARG A 200 -27.14 -64.65 97.86
CA ARG A 200 -26.01 -65.08 98.69
C ARG A 200 -25.76 -64.14 99.88
N ASP A 201 -25.85 -62.83 99.66
CA ASP A 201 -25.58 -61.76 100.61
C ASP A 201 -26.72 -61.54 101.61
N GLN A 202 -27.82 -62.31 101.54
CA GLN A 202 -28.76 -62.46 102.65
C GLN A 202 -28.15 -63.14 103.89
N THR A 203 -26.89 -63.60 103.83
CA THR A 203 -26.23 -64.32 104.94
C THR A 203 -25.15 -63.54 105.70
N VAL A 204 -24.60 -62.41 105.21
CA VAL A 204 -23.51 -61.69 105.90
C VAL A 204 -23.61 -60.16 105.82
N ARG A 205 -23.41 -59.50 106.95
CA ARG A 205 -23.35 -58.04 107.20
C ARG A 205 -22.21 -57.82 108.23
N PRO A 206 -21.67 -56.60 108.44
CA PRO A 206 -20.98 -55.67 107.52
C PRO A 206 -19.54 -55.28 108.00
N THR A 207 -18.71 -54.66 107.14
CA THR A 207 -17.51 -53.80 107.40
C THR A 207 -16.96 -53.28 106.04
N GLU A 208 -16.01 -52.33 105.89
CA GLU A 208 -15.72 -51.03 106.55
C GLU A 208 -15.12 -50.06 105.50
N ARG A 209 -15.33 -48.74 105.57
CA ARG A 209 -14.46 -47.67 106.11
C ARG A 209 -12.99 -47.61 105.60
N ASP A 210 -12.72 -46.68 104.67
CA ASP A 210 -11.63 -45.67 104.61
C ASP A 210 -11.50 -45.10 103.17
N GLN A 211 -11.47 -43.78 102.92
CA GLN A 211 -10.44 -42.73 103.12
C GLN A 211 -9.29 -42.72 102.08
N ASN A 212 -8.85 -41.50 101.74
CA ASN A 212 -7.75 -41.05 100.84
C ASN A 212 -8.05 -40.97 99.32
N HIS A 213 -7.54 -40.02 98.53
CA HIS A 213 -6.88 -38.70 98.65
C HIS A 213 -6.58 -38.25 97.19
N GLN A 214 -6.55 -36.93 96.92
CA GLN A 214 -5.54 -36.18 96.10
C GLN A 214 -5.09 -36.68 94.68
N HIS A 215 -4.61 -35.88 93.71
CA HIS A 215 -4.22 -34.46 93.60
C HIS A 215 -4.08 -34.08 92.10
N GLN A 216 -4.24 -32.78 91.74
CA GLN A 216 -3.57 -32.04 90.64
C GLN A 216 -3.82 -32.50 89.16
N GLY A 217 -3.76 -31.64 88.13
CA GLY A 217 -3.58 -30.18 88.11
C GLY A 217 -3.59 -29.55 86.70
N THR A 218 -3.69 -28.21 86.67
CA THR A 218 -3.17 -27.26 85.66
C THR A 218 -3.51 -27.38 84.15
N SER A 219 -4.23 -26.38 83.65
CA SER A 219 -4.15 -25.80 82.29
C SER A 219 -2.77 -25.15 82.04
N PRO A 220 -2.56 -24.35 80.96
CA PRO A 220 -2.93 -24.49 79.55
C PRO A 220 -1.66 -24.47 78.65
N ARG A 221 -1.77 -24.72 77.32
CA ARG A 221 -0.67 -24.40 76.40
C ARG A 221 -1.15 -23.63 75.17
N SER A 222 -0.86 -22.33 75.19
CA SER A 222 -0.94 -21.41 74.07
C SER A 222 0.11 -21.74 73.00
N SER A 223 -0.27 -21.58 71.72
CA SER A 223 0.66 -21.46 70.59
C SER A 223 0.04 -20.64 69.45
N GLN A 224 0.29 -19.32 69.49
CA GLN A 224 0.53 -18.45 68.34
C GLN A 224 -0.46 -18.47 67.16
N SER A 225 -1.50 -17.63 67.26
CA SER A 225 -2.13 -17.01 66.09
C SER A 225 -1.33 -15.77 65.64
N SER A 226 -0.37 -15.94 64.74
CA SER A 226 0.41 -14.81 64.20
C SER A 226 -0.33 -14.11 63.06
N ASN A 227 -0.78 -12.86 63.33
CA ASN A 227 -0.88 -11.73 62.40
C ASN A 227 -1.19 -12.03 60.92
N PHE A 228 -2.46 -11.88 60.51
CA PHE A 228 -2.85 -11.79 59.10
C PHE A 228 -3.60 -10.49 58.79
N ASN A 229 -2.96 -9.35 59.09
CA ASN A 229 -3.47 -7.98 58.85
C ASN A 229 -2.69 -7.24 57.73
N HIS A 230 -2.32 -7.95 56.67
CA HIS A 230 -1.84 -7.37 55.39
C HIS A 230 -2.63 -8.01 54.26
N SER A 231 -3.76 -7.41 53.89
CA SER A 231 -4.63 -7.87 52.80
C SER A 231 -5.51 -6.76 52.22
N ALA A 232 -6.09 -5.90 53.08
CA ALA A 232 -7.04 -4.88 52.63
C ALA A 232 -6.45 -3.83 51.66
N GLN A 233 -5.14 -3.53 51.73
CA GLN A 233 -4.48 -2.59 50.80
C GLN A 233 -4.00 -3.26 49.49
N ASP A 234 -3.53 -4.51 49.53
CA ASP A 234 -3.06 -5.21 48.32
C ASP A 234 -4.19 -5.58 47.36
N TRP A 235 -5.40 -5.85 47.87
CA TRP A 235 -6.57 -6.03 47.01
C TRP A 235 -6.96 -4.72 46.29
N GLN A 236 -6.77 -3.54 46.91
CA GLN A 236 -7.08 -2.27 46.24
C GLN A 236 -6.10 -1.94 45.10
N THR A 237 -4.80 -2.17 45.27
CA THR A 237 -3.83 -2.03 44.17
C THR A 237 -4.09 -3.06 43.07
N PHE A 238 -4.41 -4.31 43.42
CA PHE A 238 -4.76 -5.35 42.44
C PHE A 238 -6.01 -4.99 41.60
N PHE A 239 -7.09 -4.52 42.23
CA PHE A 239 -8.29 -4.08 41.51
C PHE A 239 -8.07 -2.80 40.68
N THR A 240 -7.20 -1.89 41.13
CA THR A 240 -6.87 -0.67 40.37
C THR A 240 -6.09 -1.01 39.09
N ILE A 241 -5.13 -1.94 39.16
CA ILE A 241 -4.39 -2.45 37.99
C ILE A 241 -5.35 -3.16 37.01
N LEU A 242 -6.28 -3.98 37.51
CA LEU A 242 -7.30 -4.63 36.68
C LEU A 242 -8.25 -3.65 35.97
N GLN A 243 -8.66 -2.56 36.63
CA GLN A 243 -9.45 -1.51 35.96
C GLN A 243 -8.65 -0.75 34.89
N PHE A 244 -7.34 -0.61 35.07
CA PHE A 244 -6.49 0.03 34.07
C PHE A 244 -6.33 -0.85 32.81
N LEU A 245 -6.12 -2.16 32.98
CA LEU A 245 -6.05 -3.10 31.86
C LEU A 245 -7.38 -3.22 31.09
N SER A 246 -8.53 -3.20 31.76
CA SER A 246 -9.84 -3.29 31.08
C SER A 246 -10.18 -2.04 30.25
N ARG A 247 -9.71 -0.86 30.68
CA ARG A 247 -9.81 0.37 29.87
C ARG A 247 -8.84 0.36 28.69
N ALA A 248 -7.62 -0.15 28.86
CA ALA A 248 -6.65 -0.24 27.78
C ALA A 248 -7.13 -1.11 26.60
N GLN A 249 -7.85 -2.21 26.87
CA GLN A 249 -8.39 -3.07 25.80
C GLN A 249 -9.55 -2.42 25.00
N ASN A 250 -10.33 -1.52 25.61
CA ASN A 250 -11.44 -0.86 24.93
C ASN A 250 -11.01 0.33 24.05
N ALA A 251 -9.84 0.94 24.31
CA ALA A 251 -9.32 2.04 23.51
C ALA A 251 -8.82 1.62 22.11
N GLY A 252 -8.64 0.32 21.85
CA GLY A 252 -8.14 -0.22 20.57
C GLY A 252 -9.21 -0.51 19.50
N SER A 253 -10.50 -0.52 19.86
CA SER A 253 -11.57 -0.96 18.94
C SER A 253 -12.13 0.19 18.10
N GLY A 254 -11.32 0.64 17.13
CA GLY A 254 -11.70 1.63 16.12
C GLY A 254 -12.77 1.13 15.14
N ASN A 255 -14.04 1.23 15.54
CA ASN A 255 -15.22 1.45 14.69
C ASN A 255 -15.27 0.73 13.32
N ARG A 256 -15.84 -0.49 13.31
CA ARG A 256 -16.40 -1.11 12.09
C ARG A 256 -17.80 -1.66 12.36
N GLN A 257 -18.82 -0.92 11.93
CA GLN A 257 -20.18 -1.47 11.86
C GLN A 257 -20.33 -2.39 10.63
N PRO A 258 -20.94 -3.57 10.77
CA PRO A 258 -21.42 -4.37 9.65
C PRO A 258 -22.84 -3.93 9.28
N SER A 259 -23.01 -3.26 8.13
CA SER A 259 -24.33 -2.94 7.59
C SER A 259 -24.97 -4.18 6.94
N SER A 260 -25.84 -4.87 7.67
CA SER A 260 -26.74 -5.88 7.11
C SER A 260 -27.90 -5.21 6.38
N PHE A 261 -28.04 -5.44 5.08
CA PHE A 261 -29.28 -5.13 4.34
C PHE A 261 -29.88 -6.43 3.81
N ASN A 262 -31.04 -6.79 4.36
CA ASN A 262 -31.88 -7.86 3.84
C ASN A 262 -32.54 -7.43 2.53
N ALA A 263 -32.71 -8.39 1.62
CA ALA A 263 -33.53 -8.22 0.44
C ALA A 263 -35.02 -8.21 0.82
N THR A 264 -35.83 -7.40 0.15
CA THR A 264 -37.29 -7.53 0.14
C THR A 264 -37.80 -7.15 -1.25
N GLN A 265 -38.77 -7.92 -1.75
CA GLN A 265 -39.31 -7.82 -3.11
C GLN A 265 -40.51 -6.86 -3.18
N GLY A 266 -40.78 -6.36 -4.40
CA GLY A 266 -41.93 -5.52 -4.77
C GLY A 266 -41.55 -4.76 -6.04
N SER A 267 -42.03 -5.07 -7.26
CA SER A 267 -43.42 -5.28 -7.72
C SER A 267 -44.31 -4.06 -7.48
N CYS A 268 -44.59 -3.31 -8.55
CA CYS A 268 -45.89 -2.72 -8.94
C CYS A 268 -45.72 -1.63 -10.02
N THR A 269 -46.23 -1.93 -11.23
CA THR A 269 -46.88 -1.08 -12.26
C THR A 269 -46.43 0.38 -12.58
N PRO A 270 -46.51 0.81 -13.86
CA PRO A 270 -46.15 2.17 -14.28
C PRO A 270 -47.28 3.18 -14.04
N ASN A 271 -46.94 4.47 -13.96
CA ASN A 271 -47.93 5.55 -14.06
C ASN A 271 -47.44 6.67 -14.98
N ILE A 272 -48.28 7.03 -15.95
CA ILE A 272 -48.05 8.10 -16.93
C ILE A 272 -48.68 9.38 -16.36
N PRO A 273 -48.06 10.55 -16.58
CA PRO A 273 -48.89 11.64 -17.08
C PRO A 273 -48.24 12.37 -18.26
N SER A 274 -49.02 12.45 -19.34
CA SER A 274 -48.81 13.39 -20.44
C SER A 274 -49.04 14.81 -19.97
N SER A 275 -48.21 15.76 -20.37
CA SER A 275 -48.59 17.18 -20.36
C SER A 275 -47.96 17.93 -21.53
N THR A 276 -48.80 18.22 -22.52
CA THR A 276 -48.59 19.21 -23.56
C THR A 276 -48.31 20.59 -22.96
N SER A 277 -47.35 21.31 -23.52
CA SER A 277 -47.48 22.78 -23.67
C SER A 277 -46.64 23.26 -24.83
N SER A 278 -47.28 24.05 -25.70
CA SER A 278 -46.72 24.71 -26.86
C SER A 278 -46.39 26.17 -26.54
N GLY A 279 -45.44 26.73 -27.29
CA GLY A 279 -45.15 28.16 -27.34
C GLY A 279 -43.64 28.44 -27.29
N THR A 280 -43.09 29.46 -27.92
CA THR A 280 -43.59 30.47 -28.88
C THR A 280 -42.31 31.12 -29.43
N SER A 281 -42.31 31.52 -30.69
CA SER A 281 -41.18 32.14 -31.39
C SER A 281 -40.78 33.52 -30.86
N THR A 282 -39.48 33.82 -30.85
CA THR A 282 -38.93 35.12 -31.31
C THR A 282 -37.50 34.91 -31.82
N PRO A 283 -37.14 35.40 -33.03
CA PRO A 283 -35.74 35.59 -33.42
C PRO A 283 -35.23 36.93 -32.89
N PHE A 284 -33.94 37.02 -32.53
CA PHE A 284 -33.29 38.31 -32.33
C PHE A 284 -31.99 38.37 -33.13
N SER A 285 -31.67 39.59 -33.58
CA SER A 285 -30.93 39.86 -34.81
C SER A 285 -29.42 39.93 -34.67
N ASP A 286 -28.79 39.85 -35.84
CA ASP A 286 -27.43 40.26 -36.17
C ASP A 286 -26.91 41.47 -35.38
N ILE A 287 -25.62 41.39 -35.00
CA ILE A 287 -24.77 42.57 -34.86
C ILE A 287 -23.51 42.31 -35.70
N TYR A 288 -23.32 43.19 -36.67
CA TYR A 288 -22.18 43.31 -37.58
C TYR A 288 -21.06 44.16 -36.93
N THR A 289 -19.94 44.35 -37.65
CA THR A 289 -18.84 45.31 -37.38
C THR A 289 -17.89 44.99 -36.19
N ASP A 290 -16.59 45.31 -36.23
CA ASP A 290 -15.73 45.56 -37.41
C ASP A 290 -14.24 45.30 -37.16
N TYR A 291 -13.51 45.33 -38.28
CA TYR A 291 -12.08 45.65 -38.40
C TYR A 291 -11.47 46.49 -37.27
N THR A 292 -10.25 46.13 -36.85
CA THR A 292 -9.18 47.13 -36.64
C THR A 292 -7.80 46.51 -36.78
N SER A 293 -7.08 46.93 -37.81
CA SER A 293 -5.66 46.66 -37.99
C SER A 293 -4.83 47.65 -37.18
N TYR A 294 -3.71 47.20 -36.60
CA TYR A 294 -2.61 48.09 -36.24
C TYR A 294 -1.27 47.51 -36.66
N SER A 295 -0.56 48.32 -37.46
CA SER A 295 0.83 48.14 -37.87
C SER A 295 1.70 49.14 -37.08
N TYR A 296 2.97 49.25 -37.47
CA TYR A 296 4.11 49.88 -36.77
C TYR A 296 4.67 49.02 -35.62
N GLY A 297 5.98 48.80 -35.51
CA GLY A 297 7.11 49.38 -36.25
C GLY A 297 8.10 50.01 -35.29
N GLY A 298 9.28 49.40 -35.13
CA GLY A 298 10.25 49.81 -34.11
C GLY A 298 11.67 49.39 -34.47
N SER A 299 12.37 50.27 -35.20
CA SER A 299 13.80 50.13 -35.48
C SER A 299 14.61 50.55 -34.26
N THR A 300 15.66 49.80 -33.92
CA THR A 300 16.73 50.26 -33.02
C THR A 300 18.09 49.82 -33.54
N THR A 301 19.04 50.76 -33.50
CA THR A 301 20.36 50.71 -34.12
C THR A 301 21.48 50.43 -33.12
N TYR A 302 22.57 49.85 -33.65
CA TYR A 302 23.97 49.87 -33.19
C TYR A 302 24.32 50.26 -31.73
N THR A 303 25.14 49.43 -31.09
CA THR A 303 26.39 49.88 -30.41
C THR A 303 27.38 48.70 -30.27
N THR A 304 28.56 48.85 -30.88
CA THR A 304 29.81 48.14 -30.52
C THR A 304 30.63 49.09 -29.63
N PRO A 305 31.41 48.62 -28.64
CA PRO A 305 32.81 48.23 -28.91
C PRO A 305 33.41 47.17 -27.94
N GLY A 306 34.69 46.79 -28.10
CA GLY A 306 35.50 46.29 -26.98
C GLY A 306 36.48 45.14 -27.25
N SER A 307 37.77 45.48 -27.34
CA SER A 307 38.96 44.64 -27.52
C SER A 307 39.21 43.49 -26.50
N SER A 308 39.69 42.34 -26.99
CA SER A 308 41.00 41.64 -26.74
C SER A 308 41.77 41.80 -25.40
N PRO A 309 42.75 40.91 -25.02
CA PRO A 309 43.12 39.51 -25.42
C PRO A 309 43.48 38.66 -24.14
N PRO A 310 44.49 37.73 -24.07
CA PRO A 310 45.05 36.74 -25.01
C PRO A 310 45.01 35.25 -24.52
N ARG A 311 45.39 34.38 -25.45
CA ARG A 311 45.71 32.94 -25.38
C ARG A 311 46.96 32.58 -24.55
N PRO A 312 47.02 31.42 -23.86
CA PRO A 312 48.27 30.75 -23.51
C PRO A 312 48.62 29.58 -24.45
N GLN A 313 49.92 29.32 -24.64
CA GLN A 313 50.47 28.09 -25.22
C GLN A 313 51.21 27.30 -24.12
N GLY A 314 51.11 25.97 -24.16
CA GLY A 314 51.93 25.02 -23.39
C GLY A 314 51.73 23.62 -23.97
N THR A 315 52.76 22.99 -24.57
CA THR A 315 53.67 22.02 -23.92
C THR A 315 52.90 20.86 -23.26
N ALA A 316 52.68 19.72 -23.90
CA ALA A 316 53.63 18.68 -24.34
C ALA A 316 54.10 17.71 -23.23
N ARG A 317 53.99 16.40 -23.57
CA ARG A 317 54.69 15.20 -23.04
C ARG A 317 54.17 14.48 -21.78
N GLN A 318 54.49 13.18 -21.80
CA GLN A 318 54.36 12.12 -20.79
C GLN A 318 52.91 11.65 -20.52
N ASP A 319 52.50 10.39 -20.75
CA ASP A 319 53.20 9.09 -20.83
C ASP A 319 53.69 8.60 -19.46
N THR A 320 52.76 8.00 -18.70
CA THR A 320 53.01 7.20 -17.50
C THR A 320 51.98 6.07 -17.38
N THR A 321 52.52 4.89 -17.14
CA THR A 321 51.88 3.61 -16.87
C THR A 321 51.05 3.57 -15.58
N GLU A 322 50.11 2.63 -15.54
CA GLU A 322 49.74 1.75 -14.42
C GLU A 322 50.07 2.22 -12.98
N SER A 323 49.01 2.38 -12.17
CA SER A 323 48.98 1.74 -10.85
C SER A 323 47.56 1.64 -10.29
N GLU A 324 47.16 0.40 -10.05
CA GLU A 324 46.03 -0.03 -9.23
C GLU A 324 46.25 0.40 -7.77
N VAL A 325 45.34 1.21 -7.21
CA VAL A 325 45.28 1.48 -5.77
C VAL A 325 43.83 1.44 -5.31
N GLU A 326 43.52 0.36 -4.60
CA GLU A 326 42.32 0.18 -3.80
C GLU A 326 42.37 1.13 -2.58
N SER A 327 41.32 1.91 -2.34
CA SER A 327 41.20 2.78 -1.16
C SER A 327 39.74 3.10 -0.85
N GLU A 328 39.22 2.47 0.19
CA GLU A 328 38.05 2.99 0.91
C GLU A 328 38.41 4.32 1.60
N PRO A 329 37.49 5.29 1.65
CA PRO A 329 37.45 6.26 2.72
C PRO A 329 36.36 5.89 3.73
N GLU A 330 36.79 5.56 4.95
CA GLU A 330 35.90 5.46 6.10
C GLU A 330 35.23 6.82 6.40
N SER A 331 34.07 6.73 7.05
CA SER A 331 33.38 7.75 7.84
C SER A 331 33.99 9.16 7.95
N GLU A 332 33.29 10.15 7.40
CA GLU A 332 33.17 11.47 8.06
C GLU A 332 31.74 11.64 8.57
N ALA A 333 31.63 11.92 9.87
CA ALA A 333 30.40 12.33 10.53
C ALA A 333 30.22 13.86 10.41
N GLU A 334 29.09 14.35 10.92
CA GLU A 334 28.84 15.77 11.22
C GLU A 334 28.65 16.73 10.02
N SER A 335 27.42 16.75 9.50
CA SER A 335 26.78 18.05 9.23
C SER A 335 25.27 17.98 9.45
N ALA A 336 24.85 18.29 10.68
CA ALA A 336 23.45 18.50 11.01
C ALA A 336 23.00 19.88 10.47
N PHE A 337 22.80 19.96 9.16
CA PHE A 337 22.28 21.18 8.52
C PHE A 337 20.77 21.31 8.81
N GLU A 338 20.45 22.02 9.89
CA GLU A 338 19.10 22.24 10.39
C GLU A 338 18.28 23.10 9.41
N PHE A 339 17.71 22.44 8.40
CA PHE A 339 16.93 23.09 7.36
C PHE A 339 15.59 23.58 7.91
N GLN A 340 15.57 24.82 8.40
CA GLN A 340 14.37 25.49 8.87
C GLN A 340 13.30 25.51 7.77
N TRP A 341 12.22 24.76 7.99
CA TRP A 341 11.05 24.82 7.12
C TRP A 341 10.44 26.23 7.18
N ALA A 342 10.64 26.98 6.10
CA ALA A 342 10.08 28.31 5.96
C ALA A 342 8.55 28.26 6.14
N ARG A 343 8.03 29.14 7.01
CA ARG A 343 6.60 29.29 7.27
C ARG A 343 5.83 29.44 5.96
N THR A 344 4.84 28.58 5.74
CA THR A 344 3.90 28.73 4.64
C THR A 344 3.12 30.04 4.80
N PRO A 345 2.90 30.82 3.72
CA PRO A 345 2.12 32.05 3.81
C PRO A 345 0.66 31.74 4.14
N ASN A 346 0.16 32.41 5.19
CA ASN A 346 -1.20 32.28 5.68
C ASN A 346 -2.19 32.97 4.71
N PHE A 347 -2.77 32.20 3.78
CA PHE A 347 -3.80 32.68 2.85
C PHE A 347 -5.16 32.85 3.55
N GLY A 348 -5.28 33.91 4.35
CA GLY A 348 -6.54 34.35 4.92
C GLY A 348 -7.48 34.97 3.87
N ASN A 349 -8.78 34.69 4.00
CA ASN A 349 -9.90 35.41 3.39
C ASN A 349 -9.90 35.59 1.85
N THR A 350 -10.41 34.57 1.15
CA THR A 350 -11.30 34.84 0.00
C THR A 350 -12.74 34.62 0.43
N ARG A 351 -13.60 35.64 0.23
CA ARG A 351 -15.01 35.61 0.64
C ARG A 351 -15.76 34.48 -0.07
N ALA A 352 -16.43 33.62 0.70
CA ALA A 352 -17.25 32.55 0.18
C ALA A 352 -18.39 33.09 -0.68
N ARG A 353 -18.28 32.97 -1.99
CA ARG A 353 -19.38 33.17 -2.93
C ARG A 353 -20.29 31.94 -2.80
N THR A 354 -21.47 32.10 -2.22
CA THR A 354 -22.43 31.01 -1.96
C THR A 354 -23.03 30.46 -3.25
N ARG A 355 -22.24 29.68 -3.99
CA ARG A 355 -22.80 28.67 -4.90
C ARG A 355 -23.39 27.56 -4.03
N THR A 356 -24.68 27.32 -4.17
CA THR A 356 -25.38 26.17 -3.62
C THR A 356 -24.69 24.89 -4.09
N TYR A 357 -23.89 24.30 -3.20
CA TYR A 357 -23.15 23.08 -3.47
C TYR A 357 -24.16 21.92 -3.45
N GLN A 358 -24.75 21.62 -4.62
CA GLN A 358 -25.51 20.38 -4.80
C GLN A 358 -24.60 19.21 -4.39
N PRO A 359 -24.98 18.40 -3.39
CA PRO A 359 -24.14 17.30 -2.93
C PRO A 359 -23.98 16.31 -4.07
N VAL A 360 -22.77 16.23 -4.62
CA VAL A 360 -22.44 15.28 -5.69
C VAL A 360 -22.71 13.88 -5.13
N PRO A 361 -23.61 13.08 -5.72
CA PRO A 361 -24.03 11.81 -5.12
C PRO A 361 -22.81 10.91 -4.93
N SER A 362 -22.58 10.53 -3.67
CA SER A 362 -21.45 9.69 -3.28
C SER A 362 -21.67 8.27 -3.78
N LEU A 363 -21.30 8.01 -5.04
CA LEU A 363 -21.04 6.69 -5.64
C LEU A 363 -20.60 6.90 -7.10
N SER A 364 -19.29 7.13 -7.33
CA SER A 364 -18.68 6.82 -8.63
C SER A 364 -18.60 5.29 -8.77
N SER A 365 -19.76 4.65 -8.89
CA SER A 365 -19.90 3.20 -8.97
C SER A 365 -19.03 2.67 -10.11
N GLY A 366 -18.40 1.51 -9.89
CA GLY A 366 -17.51 0.84 -10.86
C GLY A 366 -18.21 0.33 -12.12
N LYS A 367 -19.41 0.86 -12.45
CA LYS A 367 -20.08 0.62 -13.73
C LYS A 367 -19.14 1.03 -14.85
N ARG A 368 -18.78 0.05 -15.68
CA ARG A 368 -18.06 0.27 -16.95
C ARG A 368 -18.85 1.28 -17.79
N TRP A 369 -18.14 2.04 -18.62
CA TRP A 369 -18.78 2.88 -19.64
C TRP A 369 -19.51 1.96 -20.62
N SER A 370 -20.78 2.24 -20.91
CA SER A 370 -21.47 1.57 -22.02
C SER A 370 -20.87 2.00 -23.37
N ALA A 371 -21.07 1.20 -24.42
CA ALA A 371 -20.59 1.55 -25.76
C ALA A 371 -21.22 2.88 -26.24
N ALA A 372 -22.53 3.04 -26.01
CA ALA A 372 -23.26 4.27 -26.35
C ALA A 372 -22.77 5.51 -25.57
N GLU A 373 -22.51 5.40 -24.25
CA GLU A 373 -21.89 6.48 -23.46
C GLU A 373 -20.55 6.93 -24.05
N PHE A 374 -19.77 5.98 -24.59
CA PHE A 374 -18.44 6.23 -25.11
C PHE A 374 -18.46 6.83 -26.52
N GLU A 375 -19.35 6.36 -27.40
CA GLU A 375 -19.58 6.98 -28.72
C GLU A 375 -20.04 8.43 -28.57
N ASP A 376 -20.99 8.69 -27.65
CA ASP A 376 -21.45 10.06 -27.39
C ASP A 376 -20.40 10.93 -26.68
N LEU A 377 -19.49 10.35 -25.88
CA LEU A 377 -18.34 11.08 -25.34
C LEU A 377 -17.44 11.62 -26.47
N ILE A 378 -17.12 10.78 -27.46
CA ILE A 378 -16.35 11.18 -28.64
C ILE A 378 -17.14 12.22 -29.44
N ARG A 379 -18.41 11.94 -29.78
CA ARG A 379 -19.25 12.87 -30.55
C ARG A 379 -19.38 14.24 -29.88
N LEU A 380 -19.60 14.29 -28.56
CA LEU A 380 -19.66 15.55 -27.83
C LEU A 380 -18.31 16.27 -27.81
N ARG A 381 -17.19 15.54 -27.67
CA ARG A 381 -15.86 16.16 -27.67
C ARG A 381 -15.47 16.72 -29.04
N THR A 382 -15.82 16.05 -30.13
CA THR A 382 -15.63 16.53 -31.50
C THR A 382 -16.54 17.71 -31.81
N LYS A 383 -17.80 17.70 -31.34
CA LYS A 383 -18.75 18.80 -31.56
C LYS A 383 -18.45 20.05 -30.73
N TYR A 384 -17.89 19.89 -29.53
CA TYR A 384 -17.61 20.97 -28.59
C TYR A 384 -16.16 20.87 -28.05
N PRO A 385 -15.15 21.22 -28.86
CA PRO A 385 -13.74 21.12 -28.46
C PRO A 385 -13.33 22.14 -27.38
N SER A 386 -14.10 23.20 -27.19
CA SER A 386 -13.89 24.23 -26.16
C SER A 386 -14.62 23.95 -24.83
N ASP A 387 -15.67 23.11 -24.81
CA ASP A 387 -16.39 22.75 -23.59
C ASP A 387 -15.45 22.09 -22.56
N ARG A 388 -15.66 22.37 -21.27
CA ARG A 388 -14.90 21.69 -20.21
C ARG A 388 -15.38 20.26 -20.07
N TRP A 389 -14.51 19.39 -19.55
CA TRP A 389 -14.88 17.99 -19.33
C TRP A 389 -16.06 17.81 -18.37
N ASP A 390 -16.27 18.73 -17.43
CA ASP A 390 -17.44 18.71 -16.56
C ASP A 390 -18.74 19.05 -17.29
N ASP A 391 -18.70 19.92 -18.30
CA ASP A 391 -19.86 20.23 -19.16
C ASP A 391 -20.21 19.02 -20.04
N ILE A 392 -19.19 18.39 -20.63
CA ILE A 392 -19.34 17.14 -21.40
C ILE A 392 -19.90 16.02 -20.52
N ALA A 393 -19.36 15.85 -19.30
CA ALA A 393 -19.88 14.88 -18.34
C ALA A 393 -21.31 15.19 -17.92
N SER A 394 -21.67 16.47 -17.70
CA SER A 394 -23.04 16.89 -17.37
C SER A 394 -24.03 16.54 -18.49
N ARG A 395 -23.68 16.77 -19.76
CA ARG A 395 -24.48 16.37 -20.93
C ARG A 395 -24.67 14.85 -21.01
N LEU A 396 -23.61 14.07 -20.76
CA LEU A 396 -23.71 12.60 -20.70
C LEU A 396 -24.56 12.12 -19.53
N ASN A 397 -24.41 12.71 -18.35
CA ASN A 397 -25.19 12.39 -17.16
C ASN A 397 -26.68 12.67 -17.38
N ALA A 398 -27.02 13.80 -18.02
CA ALA A 398 -28.39 14.14 -18.39
C ALA A 398 -29.02 13.15 -19.37
N LYS A 399 -28.24 12.57 -20.30
CA LYS A 399 -28.72 11.58 -21.26
C LYS A 399 -28.81 10.16 -20.70
N TYR A 400 -27.85 9.74 -19.88
CA TYR A 400 -27.69 8.35 -19.43
C TYR A 400 -28.01 8.11 -17.94
N GLY A 401 -28.38 9.15 -17.17
CA GLY A 401 -28.70 9.04 -15.74
C GLY A 401 -27.51 8.64 -14.86
N MET A 402 -26.28 8.76 -15.36
CA MET A 402 -25.05 8.39 -14.65
C MET A 402 -24.53 9.57 -13.82
N GLY A 403 -23.76 9.29 -12.76
CA GLY A 403 -23.06 10.30 -11.96
C GLY A 403 -21.57 10.41 -12.31
N ARG A 404 -21.22 10.64 -13.59
CA ARG A 404 -19.81 10.79 -14.00
C ARG A 404 -19.32 12.22 -13.72
N ASN A 405 -18.06 12.39 -13.31
CA ASN A 405 -17.41 13.70 -13.25
C ASN A 405 -16.54 13.93 -14.51
N GLY A 406 -16.12 15.19 -14.75
CA GLY A 406 -15.29 15.51 -15.92
C GLY A 406 -13.94 14.77 -15.94
N ASN A 407 -13.36 14.46 -14.78
CA ASN A 407 -12.15 13.64 -14.71
C ASN A 407 -12.34 12.23 -15.27
N ALA A 408 -13.48 11.57 -14.99
CA ALA A 408 -13.79 10.26 -15.57
C ALA A 408 -13.98 10.32 -17.09
N ALA A 409 -14.65 11.37 -17.60
CA ALA A 409 -14.80 11.62 -19.03
C ALA A 409 -13.44 11.86 -19.72
N ARG A 410 -12.58 12.70 -19.13
CA ARG A 410 -11.23 13.00 -19.63
C ARG A 410 -10.34 11.75 -19.66
N LEU A 411 -10.32 10.96 -18.58
CA LEU A 411 -9.53 9.72 -18.53
C LEU A 411 -10.00 8.73 -19.61
N LYS A 412 -11.33 8.57 -19.74
CA LYS A 412 -11.90 7.63 -20.71
C LYS A 412 -11.58 8.05 -22.15
N HIS A 413 -11.68 9.34 -22.49
CA HIS A 413 -11.30 9.83 -23.81
C HIS A 413 -9.81 9.58 -24.12
N ARG A 414 -8.90 9.97 -23.21
CA ARG A 414 -7.44 9.79 -23.37
C ARG A 414 -6.99 8.32 -23.47
N THR A 415 -7.86 7.36 -23.14
CA THR A 415 -7.53 5.92 -23.26
C THR A 415 -7.72 5.40 -24.69
N TYR A 416 -8.39 6.16 -25.58
CA TYR A 416 -8.79 5.73 -26.93
C TYR A 416 -8.46 6.75 -28.03
N CYS A 417 -7.92 7.91 -27.66
CA CYS A 417 -7.37 8.93 -28.54
C CYS A 417 -6.01 9.35 -27.98
#